data_AF-A0A3M6Y9B4-F1
#
_entry.id   AF-A0A3M6Y9B4-F1
#
_cell.length_a   1.000
_cell.length_b   1.000
_cell.length_c   1.000
_cell.angle_alpha   90.00
_cell.angle_beta   90.00
_cell.angle_gamma   90.00
#
_symmetry.space_group_name_H-M   'P 1'
#
loop_
_entity.id
_entity.type
_entity.pdbx_description
1 polymer ?
#
loop_
_entity_poly.entity_id
_entity_poly.type
_entity_poly.pdbx_seq_one_letter_code
_entity_poly.pdbx_strand_id
1 'polypeptide(L)'
;MDLLQTVRKEGSRGGVNFSWDDVKNSSHRENYLGHSLMAPVGRWQKNKDLSWYAKASDAELTPEERAEKEKERKREEMRKVKEAEEDAMARALGLPPPDRSNANLEPL
;
A
#
# COMPACT_ATOMS: atom_id res chain seq x y z
N MET A 1 32.49 12.35 49.12
CA MET A 1 33.03 12.23 47.75
C MET A 1 32.01 11.46 46.92
N ASP A 2 31.32 12.19 46.05
CA ASP A 2 30.26 11.68 45.18
C ASP A 2 30.90 10.88 44.02
N LEU A 3 30.62 9.59 43.94
CA LEU A 3 31.26 8.64 43.00
C LEU A 3 30.23 8.01 42.06
N LEU A 4 29.36 8.82 41.46
CA LEU A 4 28.43 8.39 40.41
C LEU A 4 28.51 9.32 39.20
N GLN A 5 29.70 9.43 38.61
CA GLN A 5 29.78 9.64 37.17
C GLN A 5 29.60 8.27 36.51
N THR A 6 28.33 7.92 36.23
CA THR A 6 28.01 6.89 35.26
C THR A 6 28.53 7.38 33.91
N VAL A 7 29.78 7.05 33.61
CA VAL A 7 30.35 7.17 32.28
C VAL A 7 29.43 6.36 31.38
N ARG A 8 28.54 7.04 30.66
CA ARG A 8 27.81 6.45 29.55
C ARG A 8 28.89 6.02 28.56
N LYS A 9 29.18 4.73 28.55
CA LYS A 9 29.99 4.09 27.52
C LYS A 9 29.13 4.07 26.25
N GLU A 10 29.08 5.21 25.57
CA GLU A 10 28.66 5.24 24.17
C GLU A 10 29.65 4.40 23.39
N GLY A 11 29.15 3.33 22.79
CA GLY A 11 29.95 2.27 22.22
C GLY A 11 30.93 2.77 21.16
N SER A 12 32.11 2.15 21.18
CA SER A 12 33.17 2.21 20.16
C SER A 12 32.75 1.58 18.81
N ARG A 13 31.52 1.84 18.37
CA ARG A 13 30.99 1.58 17.04
C ARG A 13 30.31 2.89 16.66
N GLY A 14 31.10 3.79 16.08
CA GLY A 14 30.79 5.21 15.94
C GLY A 14 29.32 5.49 15.71
N GLY A 15 28.75 6.34 16.56
CA GLY A 15 27.50 7.04 16.26
C GLY A 15 27.74 7.90 15.04
N VAL A 16 27.53 7.34 13.86
CA VAL A 16 27.50 8.10 12.62
C VAL A 16 26.13 8.75 12.56
N ASN A 17 26.09 10.08 12.56
CA ASN A 17 24.88 10.82 12.24
C ASN A 17 24.52 10.49 10.78
N PHE A 18 23.69 9.47 10.58
CA PHE A 18 23.22 9.09 9.27
C PHE A 18 22.06 10.00 8.86
N SER A 19 22.23 10.70 7.74
CA SER A 19 21.18 11.51 7.13
C SER A 19 20.98 11.11 5.67
N TRP A 20 19.72 10.92 5.28
CA TRP A 20 19.39 10.69 3.88
C TRP A 20 19.70 11.89 2.99
N ASP A 21 19.72 13.10 3.54
CA ASP A 21 20.13 14.29 2.79
C ASP A 21 21.64 14.28 2.49
N ASP A 22 22.47 13.72 3.37
CA ASP A 22 23.90 13.52 3.10
C ASP A 22 24.11 12.44 2.03
N VAL A 23 23.30 11.37 2.06
CA VAL A 23 23.31 10.33 1.02
C VAL A 23 22.94 10.91 -0.35
N LYS A 24 21.94 11.81 -0.44
CA LYS A 24 21.56 12.46 -1.71
C LYS A 24 22.73 13.22 -2.36
N ASN A 25 23.55 13.87 -1.53
CA ASN A 25 24.66 14.72 -1.97
C ASN A 25 26.00 13.95 -2.11
N SER A 26 26.04 12.66 -1.75
CA SER A 26 27.24 11.84 -1.81
C SER A 26 27.56 11.39 -3.24
N SER A 27 28.84 11.45 -3.62
CA SER A 27 29.36 10.87 -4.88
C SER A 27 29.14 9.37 -4.97
N HIS A 28 29.01 8.69 -3.83
CA HIS A 28 28.83 7.24 -3.73
C HIS A 28 27.41 6.86 -3.31
N ARG A 29 26.38 7.69 -3.59
CA ARG A 29 25.01 7.44 -3.11
C ARG A 29 24.48 6.04 -3.46
N GLU A 30 24.89 5.52 -4.62
CA GLU A 30 24.48 4.21 -5.12
C GLU A 30 24.96 3.04 -4.26
N ASN A 31 26.00 3.25 -3.45
CA ASN A 31 26.51 2.25 -2.52
C ASN A 31 25.70 2.19 -1.21
N TYR A 32 24.76 3.12 -1.00
CA TYR A 32 23.88 3.11 0.17
C TYR A 32 22.63 2.29 -0.13
N LEU A 33 22.37 1.29 0.73
CA LEU A 33 21.13 0.52 0.68
C LEU A 33 19.93 1.46 0.81
N GLY A 34 18.92 1.30 -0.04
CA GLY A 34 17.69 2.11 0.02
C GLY A 34 17.80 3.51 -0.61
N HIS A 35 18.95 3.88 -1.22
CA HIS A 35 19.12 5.21 -1.83
C HIS A 35 18.08 5.51 -2.93
N SER A 36 17.56 4.49 -3.61
CA SER A 36 16.59 4.65 -4.70
C SER A 36 15.24 5.17 -4.22
N LEU A 37 14.86 4.85 -2.97
CA LEU A 37 13.56 5.18 -2.40
C LEU A 37 13.65 6.30 -1.37
N MET A 38 14.70 6.31 -0.54
CA MET A 38 14.85 7.24 0.58
C MET A 38 15.68 8.49 0.25
N ALA A 39 16.53 8.41 -0.79
CA ALA A 39 17.32 9.51 -1.32
C ALA A 39 17.14 9.68 -2.85
N PRO A 40 15.90 9.77 -3.37
CA PRO A 40 15.66 9.97 -4.79
C PRO A 40 16.22 11.32 -5.25
N VAL A 41 16.87 11.35 -6.41
CA VAL A 41 17.46 12.57 -6.99
C VAL A 41 17.07 12.73 -8.45
N GLY A 42 17.06 13.97 -8.94
CA GLY A 42 16.68 14.29 -10.31
C GLY A 42 15.16 14.44 -10.50
N ARG A 43 14.75 14.79 -11.72
CA ARG A 43 13.37 15.21 -12.01
C ARG A 43 12.37 14.07 -12.09
N TRP A 44 12.83 12.83 -12.28
CA TRP A 44 11.96 11.66 -12.46
C TRP A 44 11.06 11.39 -11.24
N GLN A 45 11.48 11.79 -10.04
CA GLN A 45 10.72 11.65 -8.80
C GLN A 45 9.58 12.68 -8.64
N LYS A 46 9.61 13.79 -9.41
CA LYS A 46 8.67 14.90 -9.23
C LYS A 46 7.25 14.40 -9.50
N ASN A 47 6.32 14.72 -8.60
CA ASN A 47 4.91 14.29 -8.65
C ASN A 47 4.72 12.76 -8.66
N LYS A 48 5.68 11.98 -8.16
CA LYS A 48 5.55 10.52 -8.00
C LYS A 48 5.55 10.15 -6.53
N ASP A 49 4.66 9.25 -6.15
CA ASP A 49 4.67 8.64 -4.83
C ASP A 49 5.46 7.32 -4.88
N LEU A 50 6.71 7.36 -4.43
CA LEU A 50 7.61 6.20 -4.41
C LEU A 50 7.19 5.13 -3.40
N SER A 51 6.49 5.54 -2.35
CA SER A 51 6.04 4.67 -1.26
C SER A 51 4.59 4.23 -1.45
N TRP A 52 4.01 4.38 -2.65
CA TRP A 52 2.60 4.05 -2.92
C TRP A 52 2.23 2.63 -2.50
N TYR A 53 3.13 1.66 -2.71
CA TYR A 53 2.91 0.25 -2.35
C TYR A 53 2.75 0.04 -0.84
N ALA A 54 3.37 0.90 -0.03
CA ALA A 54 3.35 0.84 1.43
C ALA A 54 2.21 1.68 2.04
N LYS A 55 1.52 2.49 1.23
CA LYS A 55 0.38 3.32 1.67
C LYS A 55 -0.98 2.68 1.40
N ALA A 56 -1.01 1.51 0.78
CA ALA A 56 -2.25 0.76 0.65
C ALA A 56 -2.80 0.46 2.05
N SER A 57 -4.12 0.53 2.22
CA SER A 57 -4.80 0.03 3.43
C SER A 57 -4.50 -1.45 3.70
N ASP A 58 -3.90 -2.13 2.74
CA ASP A 58 -3.49 -3.53 2.77
C ASP A 58 -1.99 -3.70 3.05
N ALA A 59 -1.27 -2.63 3.39
CA ALA A 59 0.16 -2.67 3.65
C ALA A 59 0.50 -3.40 4.96
N GLU A 60 -0.39 -3.33 5.95
CA GLU A 60 -0.27 -4.04 7.24
C GLU A 60 -0.78 -5.48 7.17
N LEU A 61 -1.53 -5.82 6.13
CA LEU A 61 -2.07 -7.16 5.93
C LEU A 61 -0.96 -8.13 5.52
N THR A 62 -1.05 -9.34 6.03
CA THR A 62 -0.22 -10.46 5.59
C THR A 62 -0.46 -10.74 4.10
N PRO A 63 0.49 -11.39 3.40
CA PRO A 63 0.31 -11.74 1.98
C PRO A 63 -0.98 -12.52 1.70
N GLU A 64 -1.42 -13.35 2.65
CA GLU A 64 -2.65 -14.16 2.55
C GLU A 64 -3.91 -13.29 2.66
N GLU A 65 -3.98 -12.42 3.67
CA GLU A 65 -5.10 -11.49 3.87
C GLU A 65 -5.23 -10.50 2.70
N ARG A 66 -4.10 -10.05 2.12
CA ARG A 66 -4.11 -9.20 0.93
C ARG A 66 -4.70 -9.93 -0.28
N ALA A 67 -4.35 -11.21 -0.46
CA ALA A 67 -4.88 -12.01 -1.55
C ALA A 67 -6.38 -12.31 -1.38
N GLU A 68 -6.84 -12.51 -0.14
CA GLU A 68 -8.26 -12.70 0.17
C GLU A 68 -9.06 -11.43 -0.11
N LYS A 69 -8.60 -10.28 0.36
CA LYS A 69 -9.25 -8.99 0.12
C LYS A 69 -9.28 -8.62 -1.37
N GLU A 70 -8.24 -8.95 -2.12
CA GLU A 70 -8.24 -8.76 -3.58
C GLU A 70 -9.27 -9.67 -4.28
N LYS A 71 -9.42 -10.91 -3.81
CA LYS A 71 -10.46 -11.83 -4.32
C LYS A 71 -11.86 -11.33 -4.02
N GLU A 72 -12.11 -10.85 -2.81
CA GLU A 72 -13.39 -10.25 -2.43
C GLU A 72 -13.72 -9.04 -3.31
N ARG A 73 -12.76 -8.13 -3.48
CA ARG A 73 -12.95 -6.94 -4.32
C ARG A 73 -13.25 -7.31 -5.77
N LYS A 74 -12.54 -8.30 -6.33
CA LYS A 74 -12.83 -8.84 -7.68
C LYS A 74 -14.22 -9.48 -7.75
N ARG A 75 -14.65 -10.19 -6.71
CA ARG A 75 -15.98 -10.80 -6.66
C ARG A 75 -17.08 -9.75 -6.62
N GLU A 76 -16.89 -8.67 -5.87
CA GLU A 76 -17.82 -7.53 -5.83
C GLU A 76 -17.88 -6.78 -7.17
N GLU A 77 -16.72 -6.52 -7.80
CA GLU A 77 -16.65 -5.92 -9.12
C GLU A 77 -17.38 -6.78 -10.16
N MET A 78 -17.13 -8.09 -10.18
CA MET A 78 -17.85 -9.03 -11.05
C MET A 78 -19.35 -9.07 -10.74
N ARG A 79 -19.75 -9.01 -9.47
CA ARG A 79 -21.18 -9.00 -9.09
C ARG A 79 -21.88 -7.77 -9.66
N LYS A 80 -21.28 -6.58 -9.50
CA LYS A 80 -21.83 -5.33 -10.05
C LYS A 80 -21.95 -5.35 -11.57
N VAL A 81 -20.98 -5.93 -12.27
CA VAL A 81 -21.04 -6.09 -13.73
C VAL A 81 -22.18 -7.02 -14.12
N LYS A 82 -22.28 -8.20 -13.49
CA LYS A 82 -23.36 -9.16 -13.76
C LYS A 82 -24.75 -8.57 -13.49
N GLU A 83 -24.89 -7.82 -12.41
CA GLU A 83 -26.11 -7.09 -12.09
C GLU A 83 -26.49 -6.09 -13.19
N ALA A 84 -25.52 -5.31 -13.68
CA ALA A 84 -25.76 -4.37 -14.78
C ALA A 84 -26.11 -5.09 -16.10
N GLU A 85 -25.51 -6.25 -16.36
CA GLU A 85 -25.83 -7.09 -17.51
C GLU A 85 -27.24 -7.68 -17.41
N GLU A 86 -27.64 -8.16 -16.23
CA GLU A 86 -28.99 -8.67 -15.96
C GLU A 86 -30.05 -7.57 -16.16
N ASP A 87 -29.80 -6.36 -15.66
CA ASP A 87 -30.70 -5.22 -15.88
C ASP A 87 -30.82 -4.86 -17.37
N ALA A 88 -29.71 -4.90 -18.10
CA ALA A 88 -29.72 -4.63 -19.54
C ALA A 88 -30.50 -5.72 -20.31
N MET A 89 -30.35 -6.98 -19.91
CA MET A 89 -31.08 -8.10 -20.49
C MET A 89 -32.58 -8.03 -20.19
N ALA A 90 -32.96 -7.72 -18.95
CA ALA A 90 -34.36 -7.53 -18.56
C ALA A 90 -35.01 -6.43 -19.40
N ARG A 91 -34.33 -5.29 -19.56
CA ARG A 91 -34.80 -4.20 -20.44
C ARG A 91 -34.96 -4.65 -21.89
N ALA A 92 -34.01 -5.40 -22.44
CA ALA A 92 -34.09 -5.90 -23.82
C ALA A 92 -35.26 -6.87 -24.03
N LEU A 93 -35.59 -7.66 -23.00
CA LEU A 93 -36.72 -8.59 -23.00
C LEU A 93 -38.06 -7.92 -22.60
N GLY A 94 -38.06 -6.61 -22.28
CA GLY A 94 -39.25 -5.88 -21.86
C GLY A 94 -39.73 -6.20 -20.44
N LEU A 95 -38.89 -6.84 -19.63
CA LEU A 95 -39.13 -7.18 -18.24
C LEU A 95 -38.65 -6.05 -17.32
N PRO A 96 -39.31 -5.82 -16.17
CA PRO A 96 -38.81 -4.87 -15.18
C PRO A 96 -37.49 -5.36 -14.56
N PRO A 97 -36.61 -4.45 -14.10
CA PRO A 97 -35.38 -4.84 -13.41
C PRO A 97 -35.70 -5.63 -12.12
N PRO A 98 -34.90 -6.64 -11.77
CA PRO A 98 -35.13 -7.49 -10.61
C PRO A 98 -35.09 -6.70 -9.29
N ASP A 99 -35.99 -7.02 -8.36
CA ASP A 99 -36.02 -6.41 -7.02
C ASP A 99 -34.96 -7.03 -6.10
N ARG A 100 -33.84 -6.32 -5.96
CA ARG A 100 -32.69 -6.73 -5.16
C ARG A 100 -32.85 -6.45 -3.65
N SER A 101 -33.96 -5.86 -3.22
CA SER A 101 -34.25 -5.66 -1.79
C SER A 101 -34.81 -6.92 -1.12
N ASN A 102 -35.26 -7.89 -1.91
CA ASN A 102 -35.87 -9.11 -1.43
C ASN A 102 -34.84 -10.23 -1.30
N ALA A 103 -34.43 -10.53 -0.07
CA ALA A 103 -33.47 -11.60 0.25
C ALA A 103 -33.92 -13.00 -0.21
N ASN A 104 -35.21 -13.21 -0.51
CA ASN A 104 -35.71 -14.50 -1.02
C ASN A 104 -35.40 -14.73 -2.51
N LEU A 105 -34.87 -13.72 -3.22
CA LEU A 105 -34.52 -13.80 -4.65
C LEU A 105 -33.00 -13.99 -4.87
N GLU A 106 -32.18 -13.99 -3.82
CA GLU A 106 -30.77 -14.37 -3.96
C GLU A 106 -30.65 -15.89 -4.17
N PRO A 107 -29.88 -16.35 -5.17
CA PRO A 107 -29.63 -17.78 -5.36
C PRO A 107 -28.80 -18.33 -4.19
N LEU A 108 -29.24 -19.47 -3.64
CA LEU A 108 -28.57 -20.24 -2.58
C LEU A 108 -27.14 -20.66 -2.97
#